data_AF-A0A918RP27-F1
#
_entry.id   AF-A0A918RP27-F1
#
_cell.length_a   1.000
_cell.length_b   1.000
_cell.length_c   1.000
_cell.angle_alpha   90.00
_cell.angle_beta   90.00
_cell.angle_gamma   90.00
#
_symmetry.space_group_name_H-M   'P 1'
#
loop_
_entity.id
_entity.type
_entity.pdbx_description
1 polymer ?
#
loop_
_entity_poly.entity_id
_entity_poly.type
_entity_poly.pdbx_seq_one_letter_code
_entity_poly.pdbx_strand_id
1 'polypeptide(L)'
;MVARALSALRPEREVGMRGLIAMGGLLASAPALAQGGANSSVDILPQRPPNQRPADAANTDGRARASAEVIAVIVAAQRQPARVMQAADAARVRDLMLLDGRLDEAEIDLLDELTVSAIRAITITPAKGGEPIVTGTVSGDTLRVLEAPLEQRYRAMWDAADPVSGWAALLREARRSDPSHGRVRKFLVTMTHPAARDSTAAHTYEPARTLLSAFSRRNEQQPPADRTLGRRLQYEAFVDGDYLVGGRLPDFLYAWLK
;
A
#
# COMPACT_ATOMS: atom_id res chain seq x y z
N MET A 1 5.52 -41.73 -50.57
CA MET A 1 4.17 -42.24 -50.91
C MET A 1 3.25 -41.03 -50.98
N VAL A 2 2.68 -40.73 -52.15
CA VAL A 2 1.84 -39.54 -52.39
C VAL A 2 0.43 -40.00 -52.77
N ALA A 3 -0.59 -39.37 -52.21
CA ALA A 3 -1.98 -39.51 -52.66
C ALA A 3 -2.55 -38.12 -52.94
N ARG A 4 -3.15 -37.95 -54.12
CA ARG A 4 -3.59 -36.66 -54.69
C ARG A 4 -4.78 -36.89 -55.62
N ALA A 5 -5.94 -36.31 -55.31
CA ALA A 5 -7.08 -36.06 -56.21
C ALA A 5 -8.01 -35.04 -55.50
N LEU A 6 -8.51 -33.91 -56.05
CA LEU A 6 -9.15 -33.62 -57.35
C LEU A 6 -10.46 -34.42 -57.53
N SER A 7 -11.61 -33.87 -57.95
CA SER A 7 -11.99 -32.56 -58.53
C SER A 7 -13.48 -32.28 -58.19
N ALA A 8 -13.88 -31.05 -57.83
CA ALA A 8 -14.37 -29.95 -58.69
C ALA A 8 -15.79 -30.12 -59.29
N LEU A 9 -16.68 -29.12 -59.11
CA LEU A 9 -17.33 -28.32 -60.18
C LEU A 9 -18.40 -27.33 -59.65
N ARG A 10 -18.41 -26.12 -60.23
CA ARG A 10 -19.44 -25.04 -60.20
C ARG A 10 -20.59 -25.40 -61.21
N PRO A 11 -21.63 -24.57 -61.58
CA PRO A 11 -21.73 -23.09 -61.50
C PRO A 11 -23.14 -22.38 -61.48
N GLU A 12 -23.14 -21.03 -61.52
CA GLU A 12 -24.15 -20.07 -62.10
C GLU A 12 -25.59 -20.01 -61.50
N ARG A 13 -26.43 -18.96 -61.53
CA ARG A 13 -26.54 -17.57 -62.09
C ARG A 13 -27.36 -16.71 -61.07
N GLU A 14 -27.30 -15.38 -60.88
CA GLU A 14 -27.21 -14.16 -61.73
C GLU A 14 -28.58 -13.43 -61.92
N VAL A 15 -28.55 -12.07 -62.02
CA VAL A 15 -29.65 -11.11 -62.35
C VAL A 15 -30.69 -10.88 -61.23
N GLY A 16 -31.19 -9.68 -60.87
CA GLY A 16 -31.03 -8.26 -61.29
C GLY A 16 -32.12 -7.40 -60.57
N MET A 17 -32.39 -6.11 -60.79
CA MET A 17 -31.70 -5.02 -61.50
C MET A 17 -32.38 -3.65 -61.17
N ARG A 18 -31.64 -2.51 -61.25
CA ARG A 18 -32.11 -1.09 -61.44
C ARG A 18 -32.82 -0.30 -60.30
N GLY A 19 -32.31 0.92 -60.08
CA GLY A 19 -32.98 2.09 -59.47
C GLY A 19 -32.01 3.29 -59.47
N LEU A 20 -32.37 4.45 -60.04
CA LEU A 20 -31.41 5.50 -60.45
C LEU A 20 -31.96 6.93 -60.16
N ILE A 21 -31.05 7.87 -59.82
CA ILE A 21 -31.19 9.36 -59.82
C ILE A 21 -32.13 10.02 -58.79
N ALA A 22 -31.57 10.91 -57.95
CA ALA A 22 -31.92 12.34 -57.89
C ALA A 22 -30.95 13.16 -57.01
N MET A 23 -30.45 14.29 -57.53
CA MET A 23 -29.88 15.36 -56.71
C MET A 23 -31.00 16.26 -56.17
N GLY A 24 -30.81 16.82 -54.98
CA GLY A 24 -31.66 17.88 -54.43
C GLY A 24 -31.16 18.33 -53.06
N GLY A 25 -30.39 19.41 -53.02
CA GLY A 25 -29.92 19.98 -51.76
C GLY A 25 -30.97 20.93 -51.16
N LEU A 26 -31.15 20.87 -49.84
CA LEU A 26 -31.76 21.95 -49.06
C LEU A 26 -31.20 21.94 -47.65
N LEU A 27 -30.74 23.10 -47.20
CA LEU A 27 -30.08 23.32 -45.91
C LEU A 27 -31.10 23.17 -44.77
N ALA A 28 -30.93 22.17 -43.92
CA ALA A 28 -31.64 22.08 -42.63
C ALA A 28 -30.76 22.69 -41.53
N SER A 29 -31.22 23.81 -40.98
CA SER A 29 -30.50 24.57 -39.95
C SER A 29 -30.35 23.78 -38.65
N ALA A 30 -29.11 23.51 -38.23
CA ALA A 30 -28.85 23.01 -36.88
C ALA A 30 -29.11 24.11 -35.83
N PRO A 31 -29.81 23.84 -34.72
CA PRO A 31 -29.91 24.79 -33.63
C PRO A 31 -28.54 24.92 -32.94
N ALA A 32 -28.04 26.15 -32.83
CA ALA A 32 -26.83 26.43 -32.09
C ALA A 32 -27.05 26.19 -30.59
N LEU A 33 -26.48 25.10 -30.05
CA LEU A 33 -26.38 24.91 -28.61
C LEU A 33 -25.14 25.64 -28.07
N ALA A 34 -25.39 26.43 -27.04
CA ALA A 34 -24.47 27.43 -26.50
C ALA A 34 -23.10 26.90 -26.10
N GLN A 35 -22.09 27.74 -26.29
CA GLN A 35 -20.82 27.64 -25.58
C GLN A 35 -21.08 27.83 -24.07
N GLY A 36 -21.15 26.73 -23.33
CA GLY A 36 -21.16 26.69 -21.87
C GLY A 36 -19.89 26.02 -21.38
N GLY A 37 -19.01 26.78 -20.72
CA GLY A 37 -17.71 26.28 -20.30
C GLY A 37 -17.81 25.20 -19.23
N ALA A 38 -17.25 24.02 -19.52
CA ALA A 38 -16.79 23.07 -18.53
C ALA A 38 -15.46 22.51 -19.03
N ASN A 39 -14.36 23.21 -18.72
CA ASN A 39 -13.06 22.59 -18.71
C ASN A 39 -13.14 21.45 -17.71
N SER A 40 -13.19 20.22 -18.21
CA SER A 40 -13.04 19.02 -17.39
C SER A 40 -11.59 18.96 -16.96
N SER A 41 -11.29 19.72 -15.89
CA SER A 41 -10.09 19.56 -15.09
C SER A 41 -10.05 18.11 -14.63
N VAL A 42 -9.32 17.28 -15.36
CA VAL A 42 -8.75 16.07 -14.80
C VAL A 42 -7.90 16.58 -13.64
N ASP A 43 -8.32 16.29 -12.41
CA ASP A 43 -7.49 16.51 -11.23
C ASP A 43 -6.29 15.56 -11.34
N ILE A 44 -5.28 16.05 -12.04
CA ILE A 44 -3.96 15.44 -12.09
C ILE A 44 -3.44 15.52 -10.66
N LEU A 45 -3.53 14.40 -9.93
CA LEU A 45 -2.88 14.18 -8.65
C LEU A 45 -1.49 14.82 -8.70
N PRO A 46 -1.13 15.71 -7.76
CA PRO A 46 0.09 16.49 -7.86
C PRO A 46 1.30 15.55 -7.95
N GLN A 47 1.91 15.51 -9.14
CA GLN A 47 3.13 14.76 -9.42
C GLN A 47 4.20 15.26 -8.44
N ARG A 48 4.58 14.40 -7.47
CA ARG A 48 5.53 14.76 -6.40
C ARG A 48 6.84 15.20 -7.07
N PRO A 49 7.27 16.47 -6.95
CA PRO A 49 8.49 16.92 -7.61
C PRO A 49 9.71 16.18 -7.03
N PRO A 50 10.66 15.72 -7.87
CA PRO A 50 11.59 14.64 -7.52
C PRO A 50 12.67 14.97 -6.48
N ASN A 51 12.61 16.14 -5.82
CA ASN A 51 13.63 16.60 -4.86
C ASN A 51 13.06 17.33 -3.62
N GLN A 52 11.76 17.25 -3.35
CA GLN A 52 11.24 17.68 -2.05
C GLN A 52 11.42 16.55 -1.03
N ARG A 53 12.14 16.83 0.07
CA ARG A 53 12.03 16.00 1.29
C ARG A 53 10.54 15.89 1.65
N PRO A 54 10.05 14.70 2.05
CA PRO A 54 8.72 14.59 2.64
C PRO A 54 8.57 15.60 3.80
N ALA A 55 7.63 16.55 3.70
CA ALA A 55 7.31 17.46 4.80
C ALA A 55 6.88 16.66 6.06
N ASP A 56 6.24 15.53 5.78
CA ASP A 56 5.78 14.42 6.60
C ASP A 56 6.84 13.93 7.62
N ALA A 57 8.14 14.05 7.31
CA ALA A 57 9.24 13.58 8.16
C ALA A 57 9.50 14.44 9.42
N ALA A 58 8.80 15.57 9.60
CA ALA A 58 8.93 16.44 10.78
C ALA A 58 7.94 16.09 11.92
N ASN A 59 6.81 15.45 11.65
CA ASN A 59 5.65 15.41 12.56
C ASN A 59 5.70 14.35 13.67
N THR A 60 6.81 13.65 13.85
CA THR A 60 6.90 12.50 14.76
C THR A 60 8.05 12.60 15.79
N ASP A 61 9.04 13.47 15.57
CA ASP A 61 10.18 13.60 16.50
C ASP A 61 9.73 14.02 17.91
N GLY A 62 10.44 13.54 18.93
CA GLY A 62 10.17 13.80 20.35
C GLY A 62 9.17 12.85 21.04
N ARG A 63 8.56 11.89 20.31
CA ARG A 63 7.69 10.86 20.91
C ARG A 63 8.46 9.70 21.53
N ALA A 64 9.61 9.34 20.95
CA ALA A 64 10.41 8.20 21.37
C ALA A 64 10.84 8.29 22.85
N ARG A 65 10.39 7.33 23.66
CA ARG A 65 10.85 7.10 25.02
C ARG A 65 11.49 5.72 25.13
N ALA A 66 12.54 5.62 25.95
CA ALA A 66 13.36 4.42 26.01
C ALA A 66 13.85 4.11 27.43
N SER A 67 14.04 2.83 27.73
CA SER A 67 14.75 2.38 28.93
C SER A 67 16.23 2.77 28.88
N ALA A 68 16.91 2.80 30.04
CA ALA A 68 18.32 3.14 30.11
C ALA A 68 19.18 2.09 29.38
N GLU A 69 18.73 0.84 29.40
CA GLU A 69 19.33 -0.32 28.77
C GLU A 69 19.27 -0.21 27.23
N VAL A 70 18.12 0.18 26.68
CA VAL A 70 17.97 0.43 25.23
C VAL A 70 18.81 1.64 24.80
N ILE A 71 18.77 2.74 25.57
CA ILE A 71 19.61 3.93 25.33
C ILE A 71 21.10 3.56 25.32
N ALA A 72 21.56 2.72 26.26
CA ALA A 72 22.95 2.30 26.33
C ALA A 72 23.41 1.55 25.08
N VAL A 73 22.56 0.69 24.48
CA VAL A 73 22.86 0.03 23.20
C VAL A 73 22.94 1.04 22.05
N ILE A 74 22.00 1.98 21.97
CA ILE A 74 21.99 3.03 20.93
C ILE A 74 23.25 3.91 21.02
N VAL A 75 23.61 4.37 22.22
CA VAL A 75 24.82 5.19 22.45
C VAL A 75 26.10 4.39 22.18
N ALA A 76 26.13 3.09 22.50
CA ALA A 76 27.28 2.23 22.18
C ALA A 76 27.48 2.10 20.66
N ALA A 77 26.40 1.92 19.89
CA ALA A 77 26.46 1.85 18.43
C ALA A 77 27.01 3.14 17.79
N GLN A 78 26.63 4.31 18.30
CA GLN A 78 27.16 5.60 17.83
C GLN A 78 28.67 5.77 18.05
N ARG A 79 29.25 5.05 19.01
CA ARG A 79 30.70 5.07 19.33
C ARG A 79 31.52 4.08 18.50
N GLN A 80 30.88 3.15 17.78
CA GLN A 80 31.58 2.23 16.88
C GLN A 80 32.22 2.98 15.69
N PRO A 81 33.26 2.42 15.02
CA PRO A 81 33.89 3.06 13.86
C PRO A 81 32.91 3.42 12.72
N ALA A 82 31.86 2.60 12.52
CA ALA A 82 30.82 2.85 11.54
C ALA A 82 29.83 3.97 11.93
N ARG A 83 29.75 4.32 13.24
CA ARG A 83 28.86 5.32 13.83
C ARG A 83 27.36 5.15 13.51
N VAL A 84 26.95 3.94 13.14
CA VAL A 84 25.56 3.57 12.80
C VAL A 84 25.18 2.27 13.49
N MET A 85 23.90 2.11 13.81
CA MET A 85 23.37 0.89 14.42
C MET A 85 23.45 -0.29 13.45
N GLN A 86 24.13 -1.36 13.85
CA GLN A 86 24.21 -2.60 13.07
C GLN A 86 23.05 -3.54 13.41
N ALA A 87 22.83 -4.57 12.58
CA ALA A 87 21.76 -5.54 12.79
C ALA A 87 21.87 -6.28 14.14
N ALA A 88 23.09 -6.49 14.66
CA ALA A 88 23.32 -7.05 16.00
C ALA A 88 22.91 -6.09 17.13
N ASP A 89 23.15 -4.78 16.98
CA ASP A 89 22.69 -3.78 17.94
C ASP A 89 21.17 -3.67 17.93
N ALA A 90 20.54 -3.68 16.74
CA ALA A 90 19.09 -3.72 16.60
C ALA A 90 18.47 -4.98 17.20
N ALA A 91 19.10 -6.15 17.06
CA ALA A 91 18.63 -7.37 17.71
C ALA A 91 18.64 -7.21 19.24
N ARG A 92 19.69 -6.62 19.82
CA ARG A 92 19.75 -6.32 21.26
C ARG A 92 18.71 -5.30 21.71
N VAL A 93 18.44 -4.25 20.92
CA VAL A 93 17.35 -3.30 21.20
C VAL A 93 15.99 -3.99 21.20
N ARG A 94 15.71 -4.80 20.18
CA ARG A 94 14.49 -5.63 20.09
C ARG A 94 14.34 -6.56 21.29
N ASP A 95 15.40 -7.28 21.65
CA ASP A 95 15.36 -8.28 22.72
C ASP A 95 15.19 -7.64 24.10
N LEU A 96 15.63 -6.38 24.27
CA LEU A 96 15.37 -5.58 25.48
C LEU A 96 13.92 -5.06 25.56
N MET A 97 13.29 -4.75 24.42
CA MET A 97 11.87 -4.36 24.38
C MET A 97 10.97 -5.56 24.65
N LEU A 98 11.19 -6.67 23.95
CA LEU A 98 10.36 -7.87 24.04
C LEU A 98 10.58 -8.71 25.31
N LEU A 99 11.17 -8.16 26.38
CA LEU A 99 11.43 -8.88 27.64
C LEU A 99 10.16 -9.39 28.33
N ASP A 100 9.04 -8.67 28.22
CA ASP A 100 7.73 -9.10 28.73
C ASP A 100 6.88 -9.86 27.68
N GLY A 101 7.45 -10.08 26.49
CA GLY A 101 6.81 -10.72 25.33
C GLY A 101 5.84 -9.83 24.55
N ARG A 102 5.77 -8.52 24.84
CA ARG A 102 4.87 -7.56 24.19
C ARG A 102 5.64 -6.30 23.78
N LEU A 103 4.92 -5.35 23.18
CA LEU A 103 5.39 -3.99 22.95
C LEU A 103 4.40 -3.03 23.60
N ASP A 104 4.90 -2.15 24.45
CA ASP A 104 4.14 -1.03 25.02
C ASP A 104 4.03 0.17 24.05
N GLU A 105 3.31 1.22 24.44
CA GLU A 105 3.12 2.39 23.57
C GLU A 105 4.40 3.19 23.31
N ALA A 106 5.32 3.26 24.27
CA ALA A 106 6.58 3.98 24.17
C ALA A 106 7.59 3.22 23.30
N GLU A 107 7.59 1.89 23.37
CA GLU A 107 8.40 1.02 22.51
C GLU A 107 7.89 1.04 21.08
N ILE A 108 6.57 1.03 20.87
CA ILE A 108 5.97 1.27 19.54
C ILE A 108 6.37 2.64 19.03
N ASP A 109 6.28 3.70 19.83
CA ASP A 109 6.69 5.04 19.39
C ASP A 109 8.20 5.12 19.07
N LEU A 110 9.07 4.46 19.86
CA LEU A 110 10.51 4.39 19.58
C LEU A 110 10.83 3.62 18.30
N LEU A 111 10.20 2.45 18.07
CA LEU A 111 10.31 1.71 16.82
C LEU A 111 9.74 2.54 15.66
N ASP A 112 8.62 3.23 15.87
CA ASP A 112 7.99 4.09 14.88
C ASP A 112 8.90 5.25 14.45
N GLU A 113 9.65 5.87 15.38
CA GLU A 113 10.65 6.91 15.10
C GLU A 113 11.90 6.36 14.41
N LEU A 114 12.46 5.25 14.90
CA LEU A 114 13.68 4.62 14.35
C LEU A 114 13.48 4.11 12.92
N THR A 115 12.29 3.60 12.61
CA THR A 115 11.95 2.96 11.33
C THR A 115 11.30 3.89 10.30
N VAL A 116 11.26 5.21 10.54
CA VAL A 116 10.79 6.18 9.54
C VAL A 116 11.64 6.10 8.27
N SER A 117 10.96 6.06 7.11
CA SER A 117 11.59 5.89 5.78
C SER A 117 12.49 7.05 5.34
N ALA A 118 12.29 8.24 5.91
CA ALA A 118 13.11 9.42 5.65
C ALA A 118 14.32 9.48 6.59
N ILE A 119 15.53 9.58 6.03
CA ILE A 119 16.76 9.74 6.81
C ILE A 119 16.75 11.09 7.53
N ARG A 120 16.66 11.05 8.87
CA ARG A 120 16.65 12.22 9.75
C ARG A 120 17.28 11.91 11.10
N ALA A 121 17.57 12.97 11.86
CA ALA A 121 17.78 12.87 13.30
C ALA A 121 16.44 12.61 14.02
N ILE A 122 16.50 11.87 15.12
CA ILE A 122 15.41 11.64 16.07
C ILE A 122 15.94 11.85 17.49
N THR A 123 15.07 12.34 18.36
CA THR A 123 15.32 12.63 19.77
C THR A 123 14.66 11.57 20.63
N ILE A 124 15.46 10.85 21.43
CA ILE A 124 14.97 9.79 22.33
C ILE A 124 15.11 10.27 23.77
N THR A 125 13.99 10.32 24.49
CA THR A 125 13.94 10.76 25.89
C THR A 125 14.03 9.56 26.84
N PRO A 126 14.90 9.57 27.86
CA PRO A 126 14.93 8.51 28.88
C PRO A 126 13.59 8.39 29.63
N ALA A 127 13.05 7.18 29.73
CA ALA A 127 11.73 6.91 30.32
C ALA A 127 11.65 7.32 31.80
N LYS A 128 12.76 7.24 32.55
CA LYS A 128 12.88 7.63 33.96
C LYS A 128 13.47 9.04 34.16
N GLY A 129 13.53 9.86 33.11
CA GLY A 129 14.18 11.17 33.11
C GLY A 129 15.70 11.10 32.90
N GLY A 130 16.27 12.22 32.48
CA GLY A 130 17.68 12.35 32.06
C GLY A 130 17.81 13.21 30.80
N GLU A 131 19.03 13.42 30.32
CA GLU A 131 19.28 14.14 29.08
C GLU A 131 18.79 13.32 27.87
N PRO A 132 18.00 13.91 26.94
CA PRO A 132 17.64 13.26 25.69
C PRO A 132 18.87 12.98 24.82
N ILE A 133 18.91 11.82 24.17
CA ILE A 133 19.92 11.51 23.15
C ILE A 133 19.38 11.80 21.76
N VAL A 134 20.27 12.18 20.83
CA VAL A 134 19.95 12.32 19.42
C VAL A 134 20.59 11.16 18.65
N THR A 135 19.82 10.51 17.77
CA THR A 135 20.32 9.45 16.88
C THR A 135 19.73 9.58 15.47
N GLY A 136 20.18 8.77 14.52
CA GLY A 136 19.59 8.68 13.19
C GLY A 136 18.55 7.56 13.09
N THR A 137 17.62 7.69 12.13
CA THR A 137 16.80 6.58 11.63
C THR A 137 17.65 5.42 11.08
N VAL A 138 17.16 4.18 11.17
CA VAL A 138 17.86 2.98 10.68
C VAL A 138 17.51 2.63 9.23
N SER A 139 18.34 1.81 8.58
CA SER A 139 18.13 1.33 7.21
C SER A 139 18.63 -0.11 7.02
N GLY A 140 18.41 -0.69 5.83
CA GLY A 140 18.96 -1.99 5.45
C GLY A 140 18.52 -3.15 6.37
N ASP A 141 19.47 -3.99 6.77
CA ASP A 141 19.23 -5.14 7.65
C ASP A 141 18.79 -4.70 9.05
N THR A 142 19.38 -3.62 9.58
CA THR A 142 19.00 -3.02 10.89
C THR A 142 17.53 -2.62 10.93
N LEU A 143 17.01 -2.03 9.84
CA LEU A 143 15.59 -1.71 9.69
C LEU A 143 14.71 -2.97 9.75
N ARG A 144 15.06 -4.02 9.01
CA ARG A 144 14.27 -5.27 8.99
C ARG A 144 14.20 -5.94 10.37
N VAL A 145 15.28 -5.88 11.16
CA VAL A 145 15.30 -6.43 12.54
C VAL A 145 14.36 -5.67 13.47
N LEU A 146 14.26 -4.34 13.34
CA LEU A 146 13.37 -3.51 14.17
C LEU A 146 11.91 -3.45 13.66
N GLU A 147 11.66 -3.68 12.37
CA GLU A 147 10.30 -3.78 11.83
C GLU A 147 9.62 -5.13 12.13
N ALA A 148 10.37 -6.23 12.26
CA ALA A 148 9.79 -7.57 12.43
C ALA A 148 8.82 -7.71 13.63
N PRO A 149 9.08 -7.13 14.82
CA PRO A 149 8.10 -7.10 15.93
C PRO A 149 6.80 -6.37 15.59
N LEU A 150 6.89 -5.26 14.84
CA LEU A 150 5.70 -4.52 14.39
C LEU A 150 4.90 -5.35 13.38
N GLU A 151 5.57 -6.03 12.43
CA GLU A 151 4.90 -6.92 11.49
C GLU A 151 4.19 -8.08 12.22
N GLN A 152 4.85 -8.69 13.20
CA GLN A 152 4.25 -9.75 14.03
C GLN A 152 3.04 -9.23 14.82
N ARG A 153 3.11 -8.01 15.38
CA ARG A 153 1.97 -7.35 16.05
C ARG A 153 0.81 -7.15 15.08
N TYR A 154 1.07 -6.63 13.87
CA TYR A 154 0.04 -6.41 12.87
C TYR A 154 -0.56 -7.72 12.35
N ARG A 155 0.24 -8.80 12.24
CA ARG A 155 -0.22 -10.16 11.92
C ARG A 155 -1.22 -10.64 12.97
N ALA A 156 -0.86 -10.54 14.26
CA ALA A 156 -1.74 -10.92 15.36
C ALA A 156 -3.05 -10.10 15.42
N MET A 157 -3.04 -8.84 14.96
CA MET A 157 -4.27 -8.05 14.79
C MET A 157 -5.12 -8.51 13.60
N TRP A 158 -4.50 -8.86 12.47
CA TRP A 158 -5.21 -9.34 11.29
C TRP A 158 -5.87 -10.71 11.51
N ASP A 159 -5.14 -11.62 12.16
CA ASP A 159 -5.53 -13.00 12.48
C ASP A 159 -6.26 -13.12 13.84
N ALA A 160 -6.70 -12.00 14.41
CA ALA A 160 -7.44 -11.98 15.68
C ALA A 160 -8.73 -12.80 15.61
N ALA A 161 -9.04 -13.50 16.71
CA ALA A 161 -10.22 -14.37 16.83
C ALA A 161 -11.56 -13.64 16.59
N ASP A 162 -11.60 -12.33 16.88
CA ASP A 162 -12.58 -11.41 16.30
C ASP A 162 -11.91 -10.57 15.18
N PRO A 163 -12.18 -10.88 13.90
CA PRO A 163 -11.61 -10.15 12.77
C PRO A 163 -12.06 -8.68 12.69
N VAL A 164 -13.17 -8.30 13.33
CA VAL A 164 -13.70 -6.92 13.34
C VAL A 164 -12.92 -6.06 14.32
N SER A 165 -12.74 -6.52 15.56
CA SER A 165 -11.88 -5.85 16.55
C SER A 165 -10.40 -5.83 16.14
N GLY A 166 -9.92 -6.91 15.51
CA GLY A 166 -8.58 -6.99 14.94
C GLY A 166 -8.34 -5.96 13.84
N TRP A 167 -9.29 -5.82 12.90
CA TRP A 167 -9.24 -4.78 11.88
C TRP A 167 -9.32 -3.37 12.47
N ALA A 168 -10.21 -3.15 13.44
CA ALA A 168 -10.30 -1.88 14.14
C ALA A 168 -8.99 -1.49 14.84
N ALA A 169 -8.21 -2.47 15.33
CA ALA A 169 -6.88 -2.23 15.89
C ALA A 169 -5.87 -1.76 14.83
N LEU A 170 -5.83 -2.42 13.66
CA LEU A 170 -4.99 -1.99 12.52
C LEU A 170 -5.34 -0.58 12.04
N LEU A 171 -6.64 -0.24 11.99
CA LEU A 171 -7.09 1.12 11.63
C LEU A 171 -6.69 2.17 12.67
N ARG A 172 -6.67 1.82 13.97
CA ARG A 172 -6.17 2.73 15.02
C ARG A 172 -4.66 2.95 14.90
N GLU A 173 -3.86 1.91 14.69
CA GLU A 173 -2.41 2.06 14.51
C GLU A 173 -2.09 2.88 13.26
N ALA A 174 -2.77 2.61 12.13
CA ALA A 174 -2.59 3.40 10.90
C ALA A 174 -2.94 4.89 11.08
N ARG A 175 -3.91 5.21 11.95
CA ARG A 175 -4.32 6.60 12.23
C ARG A 175 -3.32 7.39 13.08
N ARG A 176 -2.36 6.74 13.78
CA ARG A 176 -1.44 7.42 14.72
C ARG A 176 -0.54 8.46 14.03
N SER A 177 -0.02 8.15 12.85
CA SER A 177 0.88 9.03 12.09
C SER A 177 1.01 8.53 10.63
N ASP A 178 1.47 9.38 9.71
CA ASP A 178 1.75 8.94 8.32
C ASP A 178 2.80 7.80 8.24
N PRO A 179 3.89 7.79 9.04
CA PRO A 179 4.75 6.61 9.17
C PRO A 179 4.01 5.33 9.64
N SER A 180 3.09 5.45 10.61
CA SER A 180 2.32 4.30 11.11
C SER A 180 1.34 3.78 10.05
N HIS A 181 0.68 4.68 9.30
CA HIS A 181 -0.12 4.33 8.10
C HIS A 181 0.74 3.60 7.06
N GLY A 182 1.93 4.12 6.77
CA GLY A 182 2.88 3.50 5.83
C GLY A 182 3.33 2.10 6.25
N ARG A 183 3.60 1.87 7.54
CA ARG A 183 3.93 0.55 8.09
C ARG A 183 2.75 -0.43 8.04
N VAL A 184 1.54 0.00 8.40
CA VAL A 184 0.34 -0.84 8.27
C VAL A 184 0.09 -1.19 6.80
N ARG A 185 0.16 -0.22 5.88
CA ARG A 185 0.09 -0.46 4.41
C ARG A 185 1.14 -1.49 3.97
N LYS A 186 2.42 -1.32 4.34
CA LYS A 186 3.50 -2.25 4.01
C LYS A 186 3.22 -3.66 4.54
N PHE A 187 2.70 -3.80 5.75
CA PHE A 187 2.22 -5.08 6.29
C PHE A 187 1.09 -5.66 5.44
N LEU A 188 0.08 -4.88 5.04
CA LEU A 188 -0.99 -5.36 4.17
C LEU A 188 -0.45 -5.80 2.79
N VAL A 189 0.58 -5.13 2.27
CA VAL A 189 1.27 -5.52 1.03
C VAL A 189 1.91 -6.91 1.12
N THR A 190 2.38 -7.36 2.30
CA THR A 190 2.85 -8.75 2.48
C THR A 190 1.76 -9.80 2.20
N MET A 191 0.48 -9.43 2.24
CA MET A 191 -0.66 -10.30 1.95
C MET A 191 -1.20 -10.10 0.54
N THR A 192 -1.30 -8.84 0.07
CA THR A 192 -1.82 -8.56 -1.28
C THR A 192 -0.84 -8.97 -2.37
N HIS A 193 0.48 -8.87 -2.15
CA HIS A 193 1.49 -9.28 -3.12
C HIS A 193 1.40 -10.78 -3.50
N PRO A 194 1.45 -11.75 -2.56
CA PRO A 194 1.28 -13.16 -2.93
C PRO A 194 -0.12 -13.44 -3.50
N ALA A 195 -1.18 -12.80 -2.98
CA ALA A 195 -2.53 -12.95 -3.52
C ALA A 195 -2.63 -12.45 -4.98
N ALA A 196 -1.94 -11.36 -5.35
CA ALA A 196 -1.85 -10.87 -6.73
C ALA A 196 -0.99 -11.80 -7.60
N ARG A 197 0.17 -12.24 -7.10
CA ARG A 197 1.10 -13.15 -7.79
C ARG A 197 0.44 -14.47 -8.19
N ASP A 198 -0.33 -15.04 -7.27
CA ASP A 198 -0.92 -16.38 -7.41
C ASP A 198 -2.31 -16.34 -8.06
N SER A 199 -2.86 -15.15 -8.31
CA SER A 199 -4.13 -14.96 -9.02
C SER A 199 -3.96 -15.08 -10.54
N THR A 200 -4.76 -15.94 -11.16
CA THR A 200 -4.77 -16.14 -12.61
C THR A 200 -6.20 -16.15 -13.17
N ALA A 201 -6.34 -15.86 -14.46
CA ALA A 201 -7.64 -15.94 -15.15
C ALA A 201 -8.25 -17.36 -15.11
N ALA A 202 -7.42 -18.41 -15.12
CA ALA A 202 -7.84 -19.81 -15.05
C ALA A 202 -8.58 -20.15 -13.74
N HIS A 203 -8.29 -19.43 -12.65
CA HIS A 203 -9.00 -19.54 -11.37
C HIS A 203 -9.79 -18.26 -11.05
N THR A 204 -10.13 -17.47 -12.08
CA THR A 204 -10.92 -16.23 -11.99
C THR A 204 -10.42 -15.27 -10.89
N TYR A 205 -9.10 -15.21 -10.70
CA TYR A 205 -8.40 -14.39 -9.70
C TYR A 205 -8.85 -14.66 -8.25
N GLU A 206 -9.17 -15.92 -7.93
CA GLU A 206 -9.69 -16.33 -6.61
C GLU A 206 -8.87 -15.82 -5.42
N PRO A 207 -7.52 -15.95 -5.34
CA PRO A 207 -6.77 -15.50 -4.17
C PRO A 207 -6.91 -14.00 -3.87
N ALA A 208 -6.82 -13.16 -4.91
CA ALA A 208 -7.05 -11.72 -4.79
C ALA A 208 -8.51 -11.41 -4.42
N ARG A 209 -9.50 -12.09 -5.02
CA ARG A 209 -10.92 -11.90 -4.70
C ARG A 209 -11.29 -12.32 -3.28
N THR A 210 -10.72 -13.40 -2.78
CA THR A 210 -10.94 -13.89 -1.42
C THR A 210 -10.36 -12.92 -0.41
N LEU A 211 -9.13 -12.42 -0.64
CA LEU A 211 -8.54 -11.38 0.21
C LEU A 211 -9.31 -10.05 0.14
N LEU A 212 -9.68 -9.58 -1.05
CA LEU A 212 -10.54 -8.39 -1.24
C LEU A 212 -11.85 -8.51 -0.44
N SER A 213 -12.54 -9.65 -0.57
CA SER A 213 -13.80 -9.92 0.15
C SER A 213 -13.61 -9.93 1.67
N ALA A 214 -12.46 -10.42 2.15
CA ALA A 214 -12.11 -10.43 3.57
C ALA A 214 -11.83 -9.02 4.12
N PHE A 215 -11.28 -8.10 3.31
CA PHE A 215 -11.22 -6.67 3.65
C PHE A 215 -12.62 -6.02 3.61
N SER A 216 -13.43 -6.25 2.57
CA SER A 216 -14.77 -5.66 2.45
C SER A 216 -15.65 -5.97 3.66
N ARG A 217 -15.76 -7.26 4.04
CA ARG A 217 -16.55 -7.69 5.21
C ARG A 217 -16.05 -7.06 6.51
N ARG A 218 -14.72 -6.91 6.68
CA ARG A 218 -14.14 -6.24 7.86
C ARG A 218 -14.46 -4.74 7.85
N ASN A 219 -14.41 -4.09 6.69
CA ASN A 219 -14.70 -2.66 6.48
C ASN A 219 -16.19 -2.32 6.68
N GLU A 220 -17.11 -3.16 6.22
CA GLU A 220 -18.57 -2.97 6.36
C GLU A 220 -19.02 -2.93 7.82
N GLN A 221 -18.32 -3.68 8.68
CA GLN A 221 -18.60 -3.79 10.12
C GLN A 221 -17.98 -2.66 10.97
N GLN A 222 -17.27 -1.71 10.37
CA GLN A 222 -16.68 -0.56 11.09
C GLN A 222 -17.62 0.66 11.16
N PRO A 223 -17.41 1.57 12.14
CA PRO A 223 -18.01 2.90 12.14
C PRO A 223 -17.70 3.68 10.84
N PRO A 224 -18.58 4.60 10.37
CA PRO A 224 -18.43 5.26 9.07
C PRO A 224 -17.05 5.89 8.80
N ALA A 225 -16.45 6.57 9.78
CA ALA A 225 -15.12 7.19 9.65
C ALA A 225 -13.99 6.15 9.47
N ASP A 226 -14.11 5.01 10.15
CA ASP A 226 -13.15 3.90 10.05
C ASP A 226 -13.26 3.18 8.70
N ARG A 227 -14.47 3.07 8.11
CA ARG A 227 -14.65 2.47 6.77
C ARG A 227 -13.86 3.23 5.70
N THR A 228 -13.83 4.56 5.76
CA THR A 228 -13.12 5.38 4.77
C THR A 228 -11.62 5.12 4.83
N LEU A 229 -11.03 5.10 6.04
CA LEU A 229 -9.61 4.76 6.23
C LEU A 229 -9.33 3.31 5.78
N GLY A 230 -10.21 2.37 6.12
CA GLY A 230 -10.02 0.96 5.78
C GLY A 230 -10.18 0.65 4.28
N ARG A 231 -11.04 1.36 3.55
CA ARG A 231 -11.10 1.28 2.08
C ARG A 231 -9.84 1.87 1.45
N ARG A 232 -9.36 3.01 1.95
CA ARG A 232 -8.12 3.64 1.50
C ARG A 232 -6.91 2.70 1.68
N LEU A 233 -6.76 2.10 2.86
CA LEU A 233 -5.70 1.11 3.13
C LEU A 233 -5.83 -0.14 2.25
N GLN A 234 -7.05 -0.64 2.03
CA GLN A 234 -7.31 -1.75 1.11
C GLN A 234 -6.88 -1.43 -0.32
N TYR A 235 -7.29 -0.27 -0.85
CA TYR A 235 -6.90 0.20 -2.18
C TYR A 235 -5.38 0.35 -2.31
N GLU A 236 -4.76 1.10 -1.40
CA GLU A 236 -3.32 1.36 -1.40
C GLU A 236 -2.48 0.07 -1.33
N ALA A 237 -2.88 -0.89 -0.49
CA ALA A 237 -2.18 -2.16 -0.38
C ALA A 237 -2.37 -3.06 -1.60
N PHE A 238 -3.54 -3.07 -2.26
CA PHE A 238 -3.74 -3.86 -3.47
C PHE A 238 -3.01 -3.28 -4.68
N VAL A 239 -3.01 -1.95 -4.84
CA VAL A 239 -2.25 -1.27 -5.91
C VAL A 239 -0.76 -1.57 -5.79
N ASP A 240 -0.18 -1.43 -4.59
CA ASP A 240 1.24 -1.75 -4.37
C ASP A 240 1.55 -3.24 -4.57
N GLY A 241 0.70 -4.13 -4.03
CA GLY A 241 0.89 -5.58 -4.14
C GLY A 241 0.85 -6.09 -5.58
N ASP A 242 -0.04 -5.53 -6.41
CA ASP A 242 -0.14 -5.85 -7.83
C ASP A 242 0.97 -5.17 -8.66
N TYR A 243 1.36 -3.94 -8.33
CA TYR A 243 2.51 -3.27 -8.96
C TYR A 243 3.79 -4.10 -8.81
N LEU A 244 4.02 -4.72 -7.65
CA LEU A 244 5.15 -5.63 -7.40
C LEU A 244 5.15 -6.91 -8.25
N VAL A 245 4.04 -7.26 -8.92
CA VAL A 245 3.99 -8.37 -9.91
C VAL A 245 3.83 -7.88 -11.35
N GLY A 246 3.85 -6.56 -11.57
CA GLY A 246 3.80 -5.92 -12.88
C GLY A 246 2.39 -5.54 -13.35
N GLY A 247 1.43 -5.33 -12.44
CA GLY A 247 0.08 -4.88 -12.81
C GLY A 247 -0.74 -5.97 -13.50
N ARG A 248 -0.85 -7.15 -12.87
CA ARG A 248 -1.45 -8.36 -13.47
C ARG A 248 -2.93 -8.52 -13.13
N LEU A 249 -3.41 -7.89 -12.06
CA LEU A 249 -4.81 -7.94 -11.68
C LEU A 249 -5.63 -6.99 -12.58
N PRO A 250 -6.71 -7.45 -13.20
CA PRO A 250 -7.59 -6.56 -13.96
C PRO A 250 -8.23 -5.48 -13.06
N ASP A 251 -8.25 -4.23 -13.55
CA ASP A 251 -8.83 -3.06 -12.87
C ASP A 251 -10.24 -3.30 -12.29
N PHE A 252 -11.07 -4.14 -12.94
CA PHE A 252 -12.43 -4.42 -12.48
C PHE A 252 -12.48 -5.06 -11.08
N LEU A 253 -11.41 -5.72 -10.64
CA LEU A 253 -11.35 -6.35 -9.31
C LEU A 253 -11.38 -5.33 -8.17
N TYR A 254 -10.85 -4.12 -8.41
CA TYR A 254 -10.73 -3.05 -7.42
C TYR A 254 -11.29 -1.70 -7.91
N ALA A 255 -12.02 -1.66 -9.04
CA ALA A 255 -12.65 -0.45 -9.56
C ALA A 255 -13.65 0.20 -8.59
N TRP A 256 -14.27 -0.60 -7.71
CA TRP A 256 -15.21 -0.18 -6.66
C TRP A 256 -14.54 0.29 -5.35
N LEU A 257 -13.19 0.26 -5.30
CA LEU A 257 -12.38 0.79 -4.20
C LEU A 257 -11.86 2.22 -4.46
N LYS A 258 -12.07 2.73 -5.68
CA LYS A 258 -11.81 4.12 -6.07
C LYS A 258 -12.99 5.01 -5.63
#